data_AF-A0A0K8R8J7-F1
#
_entry.id   AF-A0A0K8R8J7-F1
#
_cell.length_a   1.000
_cell.length_b   1.000
_cell.length_c   1.000
_cell.angle_alpha   90.00
_cell.angle_beta   90.00
_cell.angle_gamma   90.00
#
_symmetry.space_group_name_H-M   'P 1'
#
loop_
_entity.id
_entity.type
_entity.pdbx_description
1 polymer ?
#
loop_
_entity_poly.entity_id
_entity_poly.type
_entity_poly.pdbx_seq_one_letter_code
_entity_poly.pdbx_strand_id
1 'polypeptide(L)'
;MRIIVGALAFASFIFWFSAEARLIKVLKNRNSAKKTITIGFQLDGFTQLDARLDSEVGRWLTNVKNQAEAKLKEDLGIEITLEISDINIPRDEVLKQIRAWSTDGQMHADTVVDYMKTYYTQSYNPDILCLVTRDTLYGDNGLNVEPSYSRYKDLCKDVVPIIIQYKLADPKKSGFFLFTLIKSSFPSNWNRLKKNQRVKLLNTCNIQYKNSDAEYDYYYELPIYKDYVYE
;
A
#
# COMPACT_ATOMS: atom_id res chain seq x y z
N MET A 1 -12.06 60.26 -30.01
CA MET A 1 -11.04 59.23 -29.77
C MET A 1 -10.88 59.06 -28.26
N ARG A 2 -11.41 57.95 -27.72
CA ARG A 2 -10.97 57.29 -26.46
C ARG A 2 -11.80 56.03 -26.31
N ILE A 3 -11.16 54.92 -26.65
CA ILE A 3 -11.63 53.56 -26.51
C ILE A 3 -11.47 53.21 -25.03
N ILE A 4 -12.52 52.71 -24.37
CA ILE A 4 -12.35 51.94 -23.13
C ILE A 4 -13.00 50.59 -23.40
N VAL A 5 -12.12 49.63 -23.69
CA VAL A 5 -12.40 48.21 -23.82
C VAL A 5 -12.91 47.73 -22.46
N GLY A 6 -14.20 47.37 -22.40
CA GLY A 6 -14.77 46.69 -21.25
C GLY A 6 -14.09 45.32 -21.10
N ALA A 7 -13.49 45.10 -19.93
CA ALA A 7 -12.79 43.87 -19.60
C ALA A 7 -13.71 42.65 -19.72
N LEU A 8 -13.35 41.72 -20.61
CA LEU A 8 -13.83 40.35 -20.59
C LEU A 8 -13.29 39.69 -19.32
N ALA A 9 -14.13 39.59 -18.30
CA ALA A 9 -13.91 38.68 -17.18
C ALA A 9 -14.02 37.25 -17.72
N PHE A 10 -12.89 36.69 -18.15
CA PHE A 10 -12.78 35.26 -18.40
C PHE A 10 -13.03 34.55 -17.08
N ALA A 11 -14.21 33.93 -16.97
CA ALA A 11 -14.48 32.91 -16.00
C ALA A 11 -13.56 31.73 -16.30
N SER A 12 -12.36 31.73 -15.72
CA SER A 12 -11.52 30.55 -15.61
C SER A 12 -12.12 29.61 -14.56
N PHE A 13 -13.25 28.98 -14.90
CA PHE A 13 -13.62 27.70 -14.33
C PHE A 13 -12.59 26.70 -14.85
N ILE A 14 -11.51 26.53 -14.10
CA ILE A 14 -10.52 25.49 -14.34
C ILE A 14 -11.28 24.16 -14.26
N PHE A 15 -11.33 23.45 -15.40
CA PHE A 15 -11.77 22.07 -15.50
C PHE A 15 -10.80 21.16 -14.72
N TRP A 16 -10.86 21.18 -13.39
CA TRP A 16 -10.05 20.31 -12.54
C TRP A 16 -10.68 18.93 -12.26
N PHE A 17 -11.82 18.63 -12.88
CA PHE A 17 -12.53 17.37 -12.69
C PHE A 17 -12.25 16.29 -13.76
N SER A 18 -11.36 16.52 -14.74
CA SER A 18 -11.30 15.62 -15.90
C SER A 18 -10.35 14.41 -15.77
N ALA A 19 -9.39 14.43 -14.85
CA ALA A 19 -8.37 13.37 -14.80
C ALA A 19 -8.91 12.05 -14.23
N GLU A 20 -9.50 12.04 -13.01
CA GLU A 20 -10.08 10.82 -12.43
C GLU A 20 -11.32 10.34 -13.22
N ALA A 21 -12.09 11.26 -13.81
CA ALA A 21 -13.24 10.93 -14.66
C ALA A 21 -12.89 10.10 -15.91
N ARG A 22 -11.61 10.08 -16.31
CA ARG A 22 -11.09 9.29 -17.44
C ARG A 22 -10.36 8.02 -17.02
N LEU A 23 -10.26 7.73 -15.73
CA LEU A 23 -9.61 6.51 -15.25
C LEU A 23 -10.61 5.36 -15.11
N ILE A 24 -10.36 4.29 -15.84
CA ILE A 24 -11.10 3.03 -15.69
C ILE A 24 -10.29 2.03 -14.85
N LYS A 25 -10.97 1.45 -13.86
CA LYS A 25 -10.42 0.40 -12.99
C LYS A 25 -10.30 -0.92 -13.76
N VAL A 26 -9.14 -1.56 -13.67
CA VAL A 26 -8.84 -2.85 -14.27
C VAL A 26 -8.40 -3.83 -13.19
N LEU A 27 -9.13 -4.94 -13.07
CA LEU A 27 -8.79 -6.03 -12.15
C LEU A 27 -7.78 -6.97 -12.82
N LYS A 28 -6.48 -6.68 -12.69
CA LYS A 28 -5.40 -7.35 -13.45
C LYS A 28 -5.33 -8.86 -13.14
N ASN A 29 -5.76 -9.25 -11.94
CA ASN A 29 -5.81 -10.66 -11.54
C ASN A 29 -6.97 -11.46 -12.17
N ARG A 30 -8.02 -10.83 -12.72
CA ARG A 30 -9.23 -11.53 -13.19
C ARG A 30 -8.95 -12.53 -14.32
N ASN A 31 -8.02 -12.19 -15.21
CA ASN A 31 -7.67 -13.02 -16.38
C ASN A 31 -6.27 -13.66 -16.25
N SER A 32 -5.64 -13.58 -15.08
CA SER A 32 -4.31 -14.13 -14.85
C SER A 32 -4.41 -15.47 -14.11
N ALA A 33 -3.66 -16.50 -14.53
CA ALA A 33 -3.55 -17.74 -13.77
C ALA A 33 -2.85 -17.51 -12.42
N LYS A 34 -1.89 -16.58 -12.41
CA LYS A 34 -1.11 -16.13 -11.25
C LYS A 34 -1.77 -14.94 -10.57
N LYS A 35 -1.86 -14.93 -9.25
CA LYS A 35 -2.50 -13.84 -8.49
C LYS A 35 -1.46 -12.92 -7.89
N THR A 36 -1.50 -11.64 -8.24
CA THR A 36 -0.60 -10.64 -7.67
C THR A 36 -1.27 -9.95 -6.49
N ILE A 37 -0.53 -9.72 -5.42
CA ILE A 37 -0.88 -8.80 -4.34
C ILE A 37 0.19 -7.72 -4.32
N THR A 38 -0.20 -6.45 -4.45
CA THR A 38 0.74 -5.32 -4.48
C THR A 38 1.04 -4.85 -3.06
N ILE A 39 2.30 -4.49 -2.81
CA ILE A 39 2.78 -3.97 -1.54
C ILE A 39 3.54 -2.67 -1.79
N GLY A 40 3.08 -1.59 -1.16
CA GLY A 40 3.83 -0.34 -1.06
C GLY A 40 4.53 -0.29 0.28
N PHE A 41 5.82 0.05 0.29
CA PHE A 41 6.58 0.25 1.52
C PHE A 41 6.76 1.73 1.79
N GLN A 42 6.42 2.16 3.00
CA GLN A 42 6.76 3.50 3.48
C GLN A 42 7.78 3.39 4.60
N LEU A 43 8.87 4.16 4.53
CA LEU A 43 9.97 4.05 5.48
C LEU A 43 9.97 5.22 6.48
N ASP A 44 9.78 4.92 7.76
CA ASP A 44 9.91 5.88 8.86
C ASP A 44 11.26 5.75 9.57
N GLY A 45 11.96 6.88 9.73
CA GLY A 45 13.33 6.94 10.27
C GLY A 45 14.42 6.62 9.24
N PHE A 46 14.12 6.71 7.95
CA PHE A 46 15.04 6.43 6.84
C PHE A 46 15.18 7.64 5.90
N THR A 47 16.13 7.57 4.97
CA THR A 47 16.39 8.59 3.96
C THR A 47 15.81 8.19 2.59
N GLN A 48 15.67 9.16 1.69
CA GLN A 48 15.27 8.88 0.30
C GLN A 48 16.24 7.92 -0.43
N LEU A 49 17.50 7.88 -0.02
CA LEU A 49 18.48 6.94 -0.59
C LEU A 49 18.22 5.49 -0.17
N ASP A 50 17.64 5.30 1.02
CA ASP A 50 17.20 3.99 1.53
C ASP A 50 15.91 3.53 0.83
N ALA A 51 15.11 4.46 0.32
CA ALA A 51 13.88 4.18 -0.42
C ALA A 51 14.12 3.72 -1.88
N ARG A 52 15.34 3.30 -2.21
CA ARG A 52 15.67 2.74 -3.53
C ARG A 52 15.76 1.22 -3.45
N LEU A 53 15.32 0.52 -4.50
CA LEU A 53 15.39 -0.94 -4.57
C LEU A 53 16.82 -1.51 -4.46
N ASP A 54 17.83 -0.78 -4.95
CA ASP A 54 19.24 -1.16 -4.92
C ASP A 54 19.95 -0.83 -3.59
N SER A 55 19.30 -0.08 -2.70
CA SER A 55 19.81 0.23 -1.37
C SER A 55 19.89 -1.02 -0.48
N GLU A 56 20.49 -0.89 0.71
CA GLU A 56 20.49 -1.98 1.69
C GLU A 56 19.07 -2.32 2.15
N VAL A 57 18.28 -1.30 2.47
CA VAL A 57 16.89 -1.45 2.92
C VAL A 57 16.02 -2.02 1.79
N GLY A 58 16.16 -1.53 0.56
CA GLY A 58 15.43 -2.05 -0.61
C GLY A 58 15.73 -3.52 -0.91
N ARG A 59 17.01 -3.92 -0.82
CA ARG A 59 17.42 -5.34 -0.93
C ARG A 59 16.87 -6.17 0.22
N TRP A 60 16.88 -5.65 1.45
CA TRP A 60 16.27 -6.31 2.60
C TRP A 60 14.77 -6.52 2.40
N LEU A 61 14.03 -5.50 1.95
CA LEU A 61 12.60 -5.58 1.63
C LEU A 61 12.31 -6.59 0.54
N THR A 62 13.14 -6.63 -0.50
CA THR A 62 13.04 -7.64 -1.57
C THR A 62 13.17 -9.05 -1.01
N ASN A 63 14.12 -9.28 -0.09
CA ASN A 63 14.29 -10.58 0.56
C ASN A 63 13.09 -10.93 1.46
N VAL A 64 12.64 -9.99 2.29
CA VAL A 64 11.44 -10.14 3.16
C VAL A 64 10.23 -10.53 2.32
N LYS A 65 9.96 -9.79 1.24
CA LYS A 65 8.88 -10.05 0.28
C LYS A 65 9.00 -11.45 -0.35
N ASN A 66 10.19 -11.83 -0.83
CA ASN A 66 10.40 -13.14 -1.46
C ASN A 66 10.15 -14.31 -0.49
N GLN A 67 10.56 -14.16 0.78
CA GLN A 67 10.28 -15.15 1.82
C GLN A 67 8.78 -15.25 2.13
N ALA A 68 8.09 -14.11 2.24
CA ALA A 68 6.65 -14.08 2.45
C ALA A 68 5.89 -14.70 1.26
N GLU A 69 6.28 -14.38 0.03
CA GLU A 69 5.69 -14.93 -1.20
C GLU A 69 5.80 -16.46 -1.24
N ALA A 70 6.99 -17.01 -0.98
CA ALA A 70 7.20 -18.46 -0.99
C ALA A 70 6.28 -19.17 0.03
N LYS A 71 6.15 -18.60 1.24
CA LYS A 71 5.27 -19.14 2.28
C LYS A 71 3.79 -19.02 1.93
N LEU A 72 3.36 -17.92 1.32
CA LEU A 72 1.98 -17.77 0.85
C LEU A 72 1.64 -18.79 -0.25
N LYS A 73 2.55 -19.01 -1.21
CA LYS A 73 2.35 -20.02 -2.27
C LYS A 73 2.16 -21.41 -1.67
N GLU A 74 3.03 -21.79 -0.74
CA GLU A 74 2.98 -23.07 -0.04
C GLU A 74 1.70 -23.23 0.77
N ASP A 75 1.39 -22.28 1.66
CA ASP A 75 0.24 -22.33 2.57
C ASP A 75 -1.10 -22.35 1.83
N LEU A 76 -1.22 -21.57 0.76
CA LEU A 76 -2.47 -21.41 0.04
C LEU A 76 -2.65 -22.43 -1.10
N GLY A 77 -1.56 -23.03 -1.58
CA GLY A 77 -1.56 -23.89 -2.78
C GLY A 77 -2.08 -23.16 -4.03
N ILE A 78 -1.86 -21.84 -4.10
CA ILE A 78 -2.25 -20.95 -5.21
C ILE A 78 -0.98 -20.23 -5.67
N GLU A 79 -0.78 -20.13 -6.99
CA GLU A 79 0.34 -19.36 -7.54
C GLU A 79 0.10 -17.86 -7.28
N ILE A 80 0.81 -17.31 -6.30
CA ILE A 80 0.68 -15.92 -5.83
C ILE A 80 2.02 -15.20 -5.99
N THR A 81 2.04 -13.96 -6.45
CA THR A 81 3.22 -13.10 -6.32
C THR A 81 2.93 -11.89 -5.47
N LEU A 82 3.92 -11.53 -4.66
CA LEU A 82 3.98 -10.26 -4.00
C LEU A 82 4.81 -9.32 -4.86
N GLU A 83 4.22 -8.20 -5.27
CA GLU A 83 4.86 -7.21 -6.13
C GLU A 83 5.08 -5.93 -5.31
N ILE A 84 6.32 -5.41 -5.33
CA ILE A 84 6.59 -4.11 -4.73
C ILE A 84 6.12 -3.06 -5.72
N SER A 85 5.04 -2.34 -5.38
CA SER A 85 4.53 -1.24 -6.20
C SER A 85 5.28 0.06 -5.96
N ASP A 86 5.78 0.26 -4.74
CA ASP A 86 6.51 1.48 -4.37
C ASP A 86 7.37 1.25 -3.12
N ILE A 87 8.45 2.02 -3.01
CA ILE A 87 9.22 2.21 -1.78
C ILE A 87 9.46 3.71 -1.64
N ASN A 88 8.87 4.33 -0.62
CA ASN A 88 8.97 5.78 -0.44
C ASN A 88 9.12 6.17 1.03
N ILE A 89 9.41 7.44 1.26
CA ILE A 89 9.23 8.06 2.57
C ILE A 89 7.79 8.62 2.62
N PRO A 90 7.03 8.40 3.71
CA PRO A 90 5.71 9.02 3.82
C PRO A 90 5.81 10.55 3.76
N ARG A 91 4.73 11.22 3.33
CA ARG A 91 4.66 12.67 3.32
C ARG A 91 4.89 13.25 4.72
N ASP A 92 5.38 14.48 4.78
CA ASP A 92 5.70 15.15 6.05
C ASP A 92 4.51 15.20 7.02
N GLU A 93 3.29 15.41 6.53
CA GLU A 93 2.10 15.40 7.37
C GLU A 93 1.80 14.01 7.96
N VAL A 94 1.97 12.95 7.16
CA VAL A 94 1.79 11.56 7.59
C VAL A 94 2.89 11.18 8.59
N LEU A 95 4.14 11.51 8.28
CA LEU A 95 5.27 11.30 9.18
C LEU A 95 5.11 12.04 10.50
N LYS A 96 4.64 13.30 10.47
CA LYS A 96 4.42 14.09 11.68
C LYS A 96 3.40 13.44 12.59
N GLN A 97 2.31 12.91 12.03
CA GLN A 97 1.30 12.18 12.80
C GLN A 97 1.87 10.87 13.37
N ILE A 98 2.50 10.04 12.52
CA ILE A 98 3.16 8.79 12.97
C ILE A 98 4.12 9.07 14.13
N ARG A 99 4.98 10.08 13.99
CA ARG A 99 5.97 10.45 15.02
C ARG A 99 5.35 11.05 16.27
N ALA A 100 4.15 11.64 16.21
CA ALA A 100 3.44 12.08 17.40
C ALA A 100 2.96 10.90 18.27
N TRP A 101 2.86 9.70 17.68
CA TRP A 101 2.55 8.45 18.37
C TRP A 101 3.76 7.52 18.51
N SER A 102 4.96 8.05 18.23
CA SER A 102 6.23 7.43 18.56
C SER A 102 6.92 8.24 19.66
N THR A 103 7.37 7.59 20.72
CA THR A 103 8.15 8.24 21.79
C THR A 103 9.24 7.29 22.25
N ASP A 104 10.46 7.80 22.41
CA ASP A 104 11.63 7.05 22.88
C ASP A 104 11.91 5.74 22.12
N GLY A 105 11.68 5.74 20.81
CA GLY A 105 11.87 4.55 19.96
C GLY A 105 10.78 3.48 20.11
N GLN A 106 9.61 3.87 20.62
CA GLN A 106 8.42 3.02 20.73
C GLN A 106 7.25 3.65 19.99
N MET A 107 6.59 2.87 19.14
CA MET A 107 5.47 3.29 18.30
C MET A 107 4.18 2.63 18.75
N HIS A 108 3.12 3.43 18.93
CA HIS A 108 1.79 2.91 19.24
C HIS A 108 1.12 2.33 17.98
N ALA A 109 1.22 1.01 17.83
CA ALA A 109 0.90 0.32 16.60
C ALA A 109 -0.59 0.39 16.24
N ASP A 110 -1.48 0.32 17.23
CA ASP A 110 -2.94 0.45 17.02
C ASP A 110 -3.31 1.78 16.39
N THR A 111 -2.87 2.90 17.00
CA THR A 111 -3.17 4.24 16.49
C THR A 111 -2.57 4.48 15.11
N VAL A 112 -1.33 4.03 14.88
CA VAL A 112 -0.67 4.23 13.58
C VAL A 112 -1.39 3.45 12.48
N VAL A 113 -1.72 2.17 12.70
CA VAL A 113 -2.43 1.36 11.70
C VAL A 113 -3.83 1.93 11.41
N ASP A 114 -4.53 2.48 12.40
CA ASP A 114 -5.82 3.16 12.21
C ASP A 114 -5.72 4.45 11.42
N TYR A 115 -4.72 5.25 11.73
CA TYR A 115 -4.44 6.47 11.00
C TYR A 115 -4.13 6.16 9.53
N MET A 116 -3.22 5.21 9.28
CA MET A 116 -2.90 4.77 7.92
C MET A 116 -4.13 4.24 7.19
N LYS A 117 -4.97 3.43 7.85
CA LYS A 117 -6.20 2.92 7.24
C LYS A 117 -7.08 4.06 6.77
N THR A 118 -7.31 5.03 7.65
CA THR A 118 -8.19 6.17 7.38
C THR A 118 -7.61 7.06 6.29
N TYR A 119 -6.32 7.41 6.40
CA TYR A 119 -5.64 8.32 5.48
C TYR A 119 -5.55 7.75 4.06
N TYR A 120 -5.26 6.45 3.93
CA TYR A 120 -5.12 5.79 2.63
C TYR A 120 -6.39 5.07 2.15
N THR A 121 -7.53 5.30 2.81
CA THR A 121 -8.81 4.76 2.37
C THR A 121 -9.06 5.14 0.92
N GLN A 122 -9.38 4.16 0.07
CA GLN A 122 -9.60 4.35 -1.37
C GLN A 122 -8.41 4.89 -2.16
N SER A 123 -7.17 4.77 -1.68
CA SER A 123 -5.96 5.04 -2.47
C SER A 123 -5.94 4.25 -3.79
N TYR A 124 -5.15 4.68 -4.79
CA TYR A 124 -5.11 4.01 -6.09
C TYR A 124 -4.46 2.62 -6.00
N ASN A 125 -3.30 2.52 -5.36
CA ASN A 125 -2.58 1.29 -5.01
C ASN A 125 -1.72 1.63 -3.78
N PRO A 126 -1.30 0.67 -2.93
CA PRO A 126 -1.30 -0.80 -3.08
C PRO A 126 -2.49 -1.55 -2.43
N ASP A 127 -2.55 -2.88 -2.63
CA ASP A 127 -3.42 -3.77 -1.82
C ASP A 127 -3.00 -3.76 -0.33
N ILE A 128 -1.69 -3.63 -0.08
CA ILE A 128 -1.09 -3.60 1.25
C ILE A 128 -0.12 -2.43 1.36
N LEU A 129 -0.32 -1.58 2.37
CA LEU A 129 0.60 -0.51 2.68
C LEU A 129 1.39 -0.85 3.94
N CYS A 130 2.68 -1.11 3.77
CA CYS A 130 3.56 -1.55 4.86
C CYS A 130 4.45 -0.39 5.33
N LEU A 131 4.21 0.09 6.55
CA LEU A 131 5.14 0.99 7.24
C LEU A 131 6.31 0.18 7.78
N VAL A 132 7.52 0.61 7.47
CA VAL A 132 8.77 0.02 7.95
C VAL A 132 9.41 1.03 8.89
N THR A 133 9.62 0.64 10.14
CA THR A 133 10.15 1.53 11.18
C THR A 133 11.28 0.85 11.96
N ARG A 134 12.13 1.64 12.61
CA ARG A 134 13.11 1.13 13.59
C ARG A 134 12.52 1.00 14.99
N ASP A 135 11.40 1.66 15.24
CA ASP A 135 10.75 1.67 16.54
C ASP A 135 10.28 0.27 16.96
N THR A 136 10.33 0.03 18.26
CA THR A 136 9.63 -1.10 18.87
C THR A 136 8.12 -0.82 18.88
N LEU A 137 7.31 -1.86 18.77
CA LEU A 137 5.86 -1.71 18.64
C LEU A 137 5.19 -2.06 19.97
N TYR A 138 4.21 -1.26 20.38
CA TYR A 138 3.28 -1.59 21.48
C TYR A 138 1.83 -1.32 21.06
N GLY A 139 0.89 -2.04 21.68
CA GLY A 139 -0.54 -1.89 21.40
C GLY A 139 -1.29 -1.21 22.54
N ASP A 140 -2.62 -1.13 22.41
CA ASP A 140 -3.51 -0.45 23.38
C ASP A 140 -3.41 -1.02 24.81
N ASN A 141 -2.97 -2.28 24.96
CA ASN A 141 -2.76 -2.92 26.26
C ASN A 141 -1.44 -2.54 26.94
N GLY A 142 -0.64 -1.64 26.34
CA GLY A 142 0.67 -1.20 26.82
C GLY A 142 1.75 -2.27 26.77
N LEU A 143 1.47 -3.45 26.21
CA LEU A 143 2.44 -4.52 26.04
C LEU A 143 3.12 -4.38 24.69
N ASN A 144 4.41 -4.71 24.65
CA ASN A 144 5.14 -4.88 23.40
C ASN A 144 4.36 -5.87 22.52
N VAL A 145 3.94 -5.42 21.34
CA VAL A 145 3.39 -6.32 20.34
C VAL A 145 4.54 -7.02 19.61
N GLU A 146 4.24 -8.05 18.83
CA GLU A 146 5.23 -8.70 17.99
C GLU A 146 5.97 -7.65 17.10
N PRO A 147 7.18 -7.95 16.58
CA PRO A 147 7.94 -7.04 15.71
C PRO A 147 7.26 -6.63 14.39
N SER A 148 5.98 -6.94 14.25
CA SER A 148 5.10 -6.60 13.15
C SER A 148 3.67 -6.52 13.66
N TYR A 149 2.84 -5.64 13.10
CA TYR A 149 1.47 -5.45 13.53
C TYR A 149 0.51 -5.16 12.37
N SER A 150 -0.70 -5.72 12.45
CA SER A 150 -1.86 -5.36 11.63
C SER A 150 -3.12 -5.95 12.26
N ARG A 151 -4.28 -5.34 12.00
CA ARG A 151 -5.58 -5.78 12.54
C ARG A 151 -6.71 -5.84 11.52
N TYR A 152 -6.51 -5.28 10.34
CA TYR A 152 -7.51 -5.17 9.28
C TYR A 152 -7.62 -6.47 8.47
N LYS A 153 -8.85 -6.85 8.12
CA LYS A 153 -9.21 -8.14 7.48
C LYS A 153 -9.93 -7.96 6.15
N ASP A 154 -9.54 -6.97 5.37
CA ASP A 154 -10.21 -6.56 4.15
C ASP A 154 -9.28 -6.53 2.93
N LEU A 155 -8.25 -7.37 2.93
CA LEU A 155 -7.37 -7.56 1.78
C LEU A 155 -8.17 -7.84 0.50
N CYS A 156 -7.75 -7.20 -0.60
CA CYS A 156 -8.43 -7.12 -1.91
C CYS A 156 -9.76 -6.37 -1.95
N LYS A 157 -10.24 -5.80 -0.83
CA LYS A 157 -11.42 -4.91 -0.82
C LYS A 157 -11.03 -3.46 -0.62
N ASP A 158 -10.05 -3.23 0.24
CA ASP A 158 -9.46 -1.93 0.52
C ASP A 158 -8.00 -2.12 0.97
N VAL A 159 -7.23 -1.04 1.02
CA VAL A 159 -5.83 -1.10 1.44
C VAL A 159 -5.71 -1.64 2.86
N VAL A 160 -4.78 -2.56 3.08
CA VAL A 160 -4.47 -3.10 4.40
C VAL A 160 -3.17 -2.49 4.92
N PRO A 161 -3.21 -1.68 5.99
CA PRO A 161 -2.02 -1.20 6.65
C PRO A 161 -1.36 -2.31 7.48
N ILE A 162 -0.04 -2.39 7.37
CA ILE A 162 0.83 -3.30 8.10
C ILE A 162 2.01 -2.47 8.63
N ILE A 163 2.50 -2.79 9.84
CA ILE A 163 3.78 -2.27 10.35
C ILE A 163 4.76 -3.43 10.48
N ILE A 164 6.00 -3.23 10.06
CA ILE A 164 7.10 -4.16 10.31
C ILE A 164 8.29 -3.39 10.89
N GLN A 165 8.85 -3.92 11.98
CA GLN A 165 10.10 -3.43 12.53
C GLN A 165 11.27 -3.88 11.66
N TYR A 166 12.08 -2.93 11.20
CA TYR A 166 13.29 -3.18 10.44
C TYR A 166 14.36 -3.86 11.30
N LYS A 167 14.77 -5.06 10.89
CA LYS A 167 15.89 -5.80 11.48
C LYS A 167 16.74 -6.39 10.36
N LEU A 168 17.82 -5.69 10.02
CA LEU A 168 18.72 -6.04 8.92
C LEU A 168 19.22 -7.49 8.99
N ALA A 169 19.59 -7.95 10.19
CA ALA A 169 20.18 -9.28 10.39
C ALA A 169 19.19 -10.44 10.18
N ASP A 170 17.88 -10.20 10.10
CA ASP A 170 16.87 -11.27 10.07
C ASP A 170 15.75 -11.05 9.04
N PRO A 171 16.09 -11.03 7.73
CA PRO A 171 15.10 -10.92 6.66
C PRO A 171 14.19 -12.15 6.57
N LYS A 172 14.64 -13.33 7.02
CA LYS A 172 13.82 -14.55 7.01
C LYS A 172 12.69 -14.48 8.02
N LYS A 173 12.99 -14.09 9.26
CA LYS A 173 11.96 -13.90 10.29
C LYS A 173 11.02 -12.76 9.93
N SER A 174 11.55 -11.65 9.41
CA SER A 174 10.74 -10.53 8.94
C SER A 174 9.82 -10.93 7.78
N GLY A 175 10.30 -11.78 6.87
CA GLY A 175 9.48 -12.38 5.82
C GLY A 175 8.39 -13.32 6.34
N PHE A 176 8.68 -14.10 7.40
CA PHE A 176 7.66 -14.90 8.07
C PHE A 176 6.59 -14.03 8.74
N PHE A 177 6.98 -12.93 9.38
CA PHE A 177 6.04 -11.97 9.95
C PHE A 177 5.14 -11.33 8.89
N LEU A 178 5.73 -10.86 7.77
CA LEU A 178 4.96 -10.34 6.65
C LEU A 178 3.96 -11.38 6.13
N PHE A 179 4.39 -12.64 5.94
CA PHE A 179 3.48 -13.74 5.57
C PHE A 179 2.30 -13.88 6.54
N THR A 180 2.58 -13.94 7.84
CA THR A 180 1.57 -14.13 8.88
C THR A 180 0.56 -12.98 8.87
N LEU A 181 1.02 -11.74 8.74
CA LEU A 181 0.15 -10.58 8.68
C LEU A 181 -0.70 -10.58 7.41
N ILE A 182 -0.12 -10.78 6.22
CA ILE A 182 -0.88 -10.90 4.96
C ILE A 182 -1.97 -11.96 5.09
N LYS A 183 -1.62 -13.13 5.64
CA LYS A 183 -2.58 -14.23 5.85
C LYS A 183 -3.69 -13.84 6.83
N SER A 184 -3.36 -13.12 7.90
CA SER A 184 -4.33 -12.66 8.89
C SER A 184 -5.29 -11.59 8.34
N SER A 185 -4.85 -10.88 7.30
CA SER A 185 -5.59 -9.79 6.65
C SER A 185 -6.58 -10.25 5.59
N PHE A 186 -6.60 -11.54 5.25
CA PHE A 186 -7.70 -12.09 4.47
C PHE A 186 -9.04 -11.92 5.20
N PRO A 187 -10.16 -11.76 4.45
CA PRO A 187 -11.49 -11.68 5.04
C PRO A 187 -11.81 -12.79 6.02
N SER A 188 -12.55 -12.47 7.09
CA SER A 188 -12.84 -13.38 8.21
C SER A 188 -13.45 -14.73 7.79
N ASN A 189 -14.09 -14.81 6.62
CA ASN A 189 -14.63 -16.05 6.06
C ASN A 189 -13.65 -16.86 5.20
N TRP A 190 -12.41 -16.42 4.99
CA TRP A 190 -11.40 -17.02 4.12
C TRP A 190 -11.23 -18.53 4.32
N ASN A 191 -11.10 -18.95 5.56
CA ASN A 191 -10.91 -20.37 5.91
C ASN A 191 -12.14 -21.22 5.56
N ARG A 192 -13.33 -20.63 5.49
CA ARG A 192 -14.59 -21.29 5.09
C ARG A 192 -14.77 -21.36 3.57
N LEU A 193 -13.99 -20.59 2.80
CA LEU A 193 -14.07 -20.56 1.34
C LEU A 193 -13.38 -21.78 0.73
N LYS A 194 -14.00 -22.34 -0.31
CA LYS A 194 -13.36 -23.32 -1.20
C LYS A 194 -12.27 -22.66 -2.04
N LYS A 195 -11.32 -23.46 -2.57
CA LYS A 195 -10.17 -22.95 -3.35
C LYS A 195 -10.60 -22.03 -4.50
N ASN A 196 -11.62 -22.39 -5.26
CA ASN A 196 -12.14 -21.55 -6.37
C ASN A 196 -12.74 -20.22 -5.89
N GLN A 197 -13.35 -20.17 -4.70
CA GLN A 197 -13.86 -18.94 -4.10
C GLN A 197 -12.71 -18.05 -3.59
N ARG A 198 -11.66 -18.64 -3.01
CA ARG A 198 -10.42 -17.93 -2.64
C ARG A 198 -9.75 -17.30 -3.86
N VAL A 199 -9.66 -18.04 -4.96
CA VAL A 199 -9.16 -17.53 -6.25
C VAL A 199 -10.02 -16.37 -6.77
N LYS A 200 -11.35 -16.47 -6.69
CA LYS A 200 -12.26 -15.37 -7.08
C LYS A 200 -12.07 -14.13 -6.21
N LEU A 201 -11.77 -14.28 -4.92
CA LEU A 201 -11.46 -13.17 -4.03
C LEU A 201 -10.14 -12.51 -4.46
N LEU A 202 -9.09 -13.30 -4.68
CA LEU A 202 -7.79 -12.79 -5.16
C LEU A 202 -7.88 -12.11 -6.54
N ASN A 203 -8.89 -12.41 -7.36
CA ASN A 203 -9.15 -11.67 -8.60
C ASN A 203 -9.48 -10.19 -8.40
N THR A 204 -9.84 -9.79 -7.16
CA THR A 204 -10.18 -8.41 -6.82
C THR A 204 -8.98 -7.59 -6.32
N CYS A 205 -7.86 -8.25 -6.00
CA CYS A 205 -6.57 -7.59 -5.74
C CYS A 205 -5.93 -7.06 -7.03
N ASN A 206 -4.84 -6.30 -6.87
CA ASN A 206 -4.04 -5.70 -7.94
C ASN A 206 -4.91 -4.90 -8.92
N ILE A 207 -5.61 -3.91 -8.36
CA ILE A 207 -6.42 -2.96 -9.12
C ILE A 207 -5.44 -2.02 -9.84
N GLN A 208 -5.56 -1.95 -11.16
CA GLN A 208 -4.80 -1.02 -11.99
C GLN A 208 -5.74 -0.02 -12.62
N TYR A 209 -5.19 1.07 -13.14
CA TYR A 209 -5.97 2.14 -13.75
C TYR A 209 -5.40 2.42 -15.14
N LYS A 210 -6.28 2.64 -16.11
CA LYS A 210 -5.90 3.10 -17.44
C LYS A 210 -6.80 4.22 -17.90
N ASN A 211 -6.35 4.99 -18.88
CA ASN A 211 -7.19 5.99 -19.51
C ASN A 211 -8.30 5.31 -20.31
N SER A 212 -9.53 5.78 -20.19
CA SER A 212 -10.66 5.32 -20.99
C SER A 212 -10.46 5.57 -22.49
N ASP A 213 -9.70 6.61 -22.82
CA ASP A 213 -9.55 7.13 -24.18
C ASP A 213 -8.25 6.66 -24.86
N ALA A 214 -7.40 5.90 -24.15
CA ALA A 214 -6.16 5.40 -24.73
C ALA A 214 -6.43 4.23 -25.69
N GLU A 215 -5.98 4.37 -26.93
CA GLU A 215 -6.05 3.32 -27.96
C GLU A 215 -5.13 2.11 -27.65
N TYR A 216 -4.20 2.26 -26.72
CA TYR A 216 -3.24 1.24 -26.30
C TYR A 216 -3.43 0.86 -24.82
N ASP A 217 -3.11 -0.39 -24.46
CA ASP A 217 -3.13 -0.90 -23.08
C ASP A 217 -1.94 -0.37 -22.24
N TYR A 218 -1.80 0.96 -22.17
CA TYR A 218 -0.91 1.61 -21.20
C TYR A 218 -1.65 1.75 -19.87
N TYR A 219 -1.15 1.04 -18.86
CA TYR A 219 -1.58 1.20 -17.47
C TYR A 219 -0.80 2.35 -16.84
N TYR A 220 -1.47 3.15 -16.03
CA TYR A 220 -0.81 4.19 -15.26
C TYR A 220 -0.18 3.59 -14.00
N GLU A 221 1.11 3.89 -13.78
CA GLU A 221 1.72 3.81 -12.46
C GLU A 221 1.21 5.01 -11.64
N LEU A 222 0.03 4.84 -11.03
CA LEU A 222 -0.55 5.89 -10.22
C LEU A 222 0.14 5.98 -8.86
N PRO A 223 0.37 7.20 -8.36
CA PRO A 223 0.90 7.39 -7.01
C PRO A 223 -0.06 6.85 -5.97
N ILE A 224 0.47 6.48 -4.80
CA ILE A 224 -0.33 6.04 -3.64
C ILE A 224 -1.36 7.11 -3.27
N TYR A 225 -0.96 8.38 -3.34
CA TYR A 225 -1.81 9.51 -2.99
C TYR A 225 -2.60 9.98 -4.21
N LYS A 226 -3.92 10.02 -4.09
CA LYS A 226 -4.79 10.31 -5.24
C LYS A 226 -4.75 11.76 -5.70
N ASP A 227 -4.46 12.68 -4.80
CA ASP A 227 -4.38 14.12 -5.02
C ASP A 227 -3.30 14.50 -6.07
N TYR A 228 -2.26 13.70 -6.26
CA TYR A 228 -1.27 13.89 -7.35
C TYR A 228 -1.84 13.75 -8.77
N VAL A 229 -3.02 13.16 -8.95
CA VAL A 229 -3.66 13.01 -10.27
C VAL A 229 -4.46 14.28 -10.64
N TYR A 230 -4.61 15.23 -9.72
CA TYR A 230 -5.44 16.43 -9.86
C TYR A 230 -4.65 17.75 -9.98
N GLU A 231 -3.32 17.71 -9.91
CA GLU A 231 -2.44 18.85 -10.18
C GLU A 231 -1.97 18.86 -11.64
#